data_AF-A0A1V0PEL3-F1
#
_entry.id   AF-A0A1V0PEL3-F1
#
_cell.length_a   1.000
_cell.length_b   1.000
_cell.length_c   1.000
_cell.angle_alpha   90.00
_cell.angle_beta   90.00
_cell.angle_gamma   90.00
#
_symmetry.space_group_name_H-M   'P 1'
#
loop_
_entity.id
_entity.type
_entity.pdbx_description
1 polymer ?
#
loop_
_entity_poly.entity_id
_entity_poly.type
_entity_poly.pdbx_seq_one_letter_code
_entity_poly.pdbx_strand_id
1 'polypeptide(L)'
;MFKNRKYNDIIAFHKNLMLKENGQVYAMFEVPAMNLSRTDEQAKETAKAIQHSAFLELIPYHNGEILTLPMNLDVFSRYQVLSDDLADDTREVAEYMFDGTLDLFAEEMGAPYEYRYFMVIPLKNNFISTNLIKTIKTTFEQLKAQAMGYLKEKQFFEDWYEEYEGLNDTLSSTLSTLDAKPTNGEQTKFINRYQYLRGLYYNREHEVNMLENSISNLEEVRKKYFVDGTSRLGNDYGESVVKVLPIAYLPNNVSYFHLVEYIQTIPFPVEVNTKYYFNKRKGWNSIKKKAERALGRLKQTQIEAYEKDSIQNDNIGASVEVLGDVIQRDNANEVFLSYLMTLIITGESVEEVEWKQNHLMEKMKAYNVELSSAMGDQPYLLDKLTFASDLLATDKNWIQPMSIESFCENLFFVTEKVGFDYGFYLGRVDGSSRNYGGDFKQALADSNNLVFVNPFAVNKDILGKVTNNPATDVTGETGAGKSFLAKLLFLYMTLMKSKNLYIDPKAEMRNQYLKVMEEYKNAPIPDDDASEKEIWSYNFKQAIVRYI
;
A
#
# COMPACT_ATOMS: atom_id res chain seq x y z
N MET A 1 -7.82 13.49 -29.48
CA MET A 1 -6.39 13.46 -29.87
C MET A 1 -5.60 14.13 -28.74
N PHE A 2 -5.20 13.38 -27.71
CA PHE A 2 -4.46 13.88 -26.54
C PHE A 2 -2.94 13.77 -26.75
N LYS A 3 -2.42 14.32 -27.86
CA LYS A 3 -0.96 14.31 -28.11
C LYS A 3 -0.34 15.55 -27.46
N ASN A 4 0.59 15.31 -26.53
CA ASN A 4 1.55 16.25 -25.93
C ASN A 4 1.09 17.11 -24.74
N ARG A 5 0.46 16.52 -23.71
CA ARG A 5 0.55 17.10 -22.37
C ARG A 5 1.59 16.29 -21.58
N LYS A 6 2.65 16.95 -21.12
CA LYS A 6 3.54 16.41 -20.08
C LYS A 6 2.69 16.28 -18.82
N TYR A 7 2.59 15.09 -18.25
CA TYR A 7 1.78 14.83 -17.06
C TYR A 7 2.61 15.04 -15.78
N ASN A 8 3.94 15.00 -15.90
CA ASN A 8 4.89 15.18 -14.82
C ASN A 8 5.62 16.50 -14.99
N ASP A 9 5.64 17.24 -13.90
CA ASP A 9 6.39 18.48 -13.74
C ASP A 9 7.53 18.34 -12.74
N ILE A 10 7.91 17.14 -12.28
CA ILE A 10 9.16 16.91 -11.54
C ILE A 10 10.36 16.99 -12.50
N ILE A 11 11.37 17.75 -12.11
CA ILE A 11 12.59 18.01 -12.89
C ILE A 11 13.89 17.56 -12.22
N ALA A 12 13.88 17.33 -10.91
CA ALA A 12 15.04 16.80 -10.20
C ALA A 12 14.62 16.06 -8.92
N PHE A 13 15.48 15.13 -8.49
CA PHE A 13 15.36 14.40 -7.24
C PHE A 13 16.62 14.61 -6.40
N HIS A 14 16.48 14.67 -5.08
CA HIS A 14 17.61 14.62 -4.14
C HIS A 14 17.16 13.93 -2.85
N LYS A 15 17.73 12.75 -2.53
CA LYS A 15 17.23 11.90 -1.42
C LYS A 15 15.70 11.78 -1.51
N ASN A 16 14.97 12.14 -0.46
CA ASN A 16 13.51 12.14 -0.41
C ASN A 16 12.83 13.35 -1.08
N LEU A 17 13.59 14.29 -1.63
CA LEU A 17 13.09 15.54 -2.18
C LEU A 17 12.85 15.47 -3.69
N MET A 18 11.83 16.21 -4.13
CA MET A 18 11.38 16.30 -5.52
C MET A 18 11.19 17.77 -5.89
N LEU A 19 11.97 18.26 -6.86
CA LEU A 19 11.84 19.62 -7.40
C LEU A 19 10.92 19.64 -8.61
N LYS A 20 9.98 20.59 -8.64
CA LYS A 20 9.02 20.78 -9.73
C LYS A 20 9.41 21.92 -10.68
N GLU A 21 8.89 21.90 -11.91
CA GLU A 21 9.07 22.94 -12.96
C GLU A 21 8.66 24.33 -12.45
N ASN A 22 7.69 24.39 -11.53
CA ASN A 22 7.21 25.64 -10.94
C ASN A 22 8.03 26.12 -9.72
N GLY A 23 9.12 25.41 -9.37
CA GLY A 23 10.00 25.69 -8.24
C GLY A 23 9.49 25.20 -6.88
N GLN A 24 8.34 24.52 -6.81
CA GLN A 24 7.91 23.87 -5.57
C GLN A 24 8.75 22.63 -5.31
N VAL A 25 8.98 22.35 -4.02
CA VAL A 25 9.66 21.13 -3.56
C VAL A 25 8.70 20.30 -2.72
N TYR A 26 8.69 19.00 -2.96
CA TYR A 26 7.95 18.02 -2.17
C TYR A 26 8.93 17.04 -1.53
N ALA A 27 8.56 16.51 -0.37
CA ALA A 27 9.31 15.48 0.32
C ALA A 27 8.46 14.22 0.45
N MET A 28 9.07 13.04 0.22
CA MET A 28 8.42 11.74 0.32
C MET A 28 8.93 10.95 1.52
N PHE A 29 8.02 10.55 2.39
CA PHE A 29 8.30 9.74 3.56
C PHE A 29 7.61 8.39 3.43
N GLU A 30 8.29 7.32 3.78
CA GLU A 30 7.65 6.03 4.02
C GLU A 30 7.12 6.01 5.45
N VAL A 31 5.85 5.64 5.61
CA VAL A 31 5.23 5.46 6.91
C VAL A 31 5.15 3.96 7.18
N PRO A 32 5.85 3.42 8.21
CA PRO A 32 5.75 2.02 8.55
C PRO A 32 4.32 1.70 8.99
N ALA A 33 3.82 0.54 8.55
CA ALA A 33 2.49 0.10 8.92
C ALA A 33 2.43 -0.29 10.40
N MET A 34 1.42 0.18 11.11
CA MET A 34 1.09 -0.29 12.46
C MET A 34 0.39 -1.64 12.32
N ASN A 35 1.00 -2.70 12.84
CA ASN A 35 0.45 -4.04 12.75
C ASN A 35 -0.61 -4.25 13.83
N LEU A 36 -1.88 -4.27 13.43
CA LEU A 36 -3.03 -4.34 14.33
C LEU A 36 -3.87 -5.59 14.04
N SER A 37 -4.38 -6.22 15.10
CA SER A 37 -5.42 -7.23 14.95
C SER A 37 -6.76 -6.55 14.69
N ARG A 38 -7.56 -7.10 13.78
CA ARG A 38 -8.89 -6.54 13.45
C ARG A 38 -9.85 -6.46 14.62
N THR A 39 -9.68 -7.32 15.62
CA THR A 39 -10.55 -7.37 16.80
C THR A 39 -10.05 -6.48 17.94
N ASP A 40 -8.88 -5.87 17.80
CA ASP A 40 -8.30 -4.98 18.81
C ASP A 40 -8.74 -3.53 18.61
N GLU A 41 -9.99 -3.25 19.01
CA GLU A 41 -10.57 -1.90 18.90
C GLU A 41 -9.75 -0.85 19.67
N GLN A 42 -9.12 -1.21 20.79
CA GLN A 42 -8.33 -0.26 21.58
C GLN A 42 -7.07 0.17 20.84
N ALA A 43 -6.38 -0.77 20.19
CA ALA A 43 -5.22 -0.45 19.38
C ALA A 43 -5.60 0.40 18.15
N LYS A 44 -6.77 0.15 17.55
CA LYS A 44 -7.30 1.00 16.47
C LYS A 44 -7.56 2.44 16.93
N GLU A 45 -8.22 2.63 18.08
CA GLU A 45 -8.43 3.98 18.64
C GLU A 45 -7.10 4.69 18.95
N THR A 46 -6.11 3.94 19.42
CA THR A 46 -4.75 4.48 19.64
C THR A 46 -4.11 4.93 18.34
N ALA A 47 -4.21 4.12 17.27
CA ALA A 47 -3.71 4.47 15.94
C ALA A 47 -4.39 5.73 15.38
N LYS A 48 -5.71 5.87 15.54
CA LYS A 48 -6.44 7.08 15.14
C LYS A 48 -5.96 8.31 15.91
N ALA A 49 -5.72 8.20 17.21
CA ALA A 49 -5.22 9.31 18.03
C ALA A 49 -3.82 9.77 17.58
N ILE A 50 -2.93 8.83 17.25
CA ILE A 50 -1.59 9.10 16.69
C ILE A 50 -1.73 9.82 15.34
N GLN A 51 -2.58 9.30 14.44
CA GLN A 51 -2.86 9.93 13.14
C GLN A 51 -3.40 11.35 13.30
N HIS A 52 -4.36 11.54 14.19
CA HIS A 52 -4.97 12.84 14.47
C HIS A 52 -3.92 13.87 14.94
N SER A 53 -3.03 13.48 15.86
CA SER A 53 -1.93 14.33 16.31
C SER A 53 -1.01 14.73 15.16
N ALA A 54 -0.61 13.77 14.32
CA ALA A 54 0.26 14.04 13.17
C ALA A 54 -0.40 14.99 12.15
N PHE A 55 -1.69 14.81 11.83
CA PHE A 55 -2.37 15.71 10.89
C PHE A 55 -2.57 17.13 11.43
N LEU A 56 -2.70 17.31 12.76
CA LEU A 56 -2.71 18.65 13.36
C LEU A 56 -1.37 19.36 13.16
N GLU A 57 -0.26 18.66 13.30
CA GLU A 57 1.08 19.24 13.08
C GLU A 57 1.36 19.53 11.59
N LEU A 58 0.63 18.88 10.67
CA LEU A 58 0.77 19.08 9.23
C LEU A 58 0.01 20.32 8.68
N ILE A 59 -0.81 20.99 9.49
CA ILE A 59 -1.58 22.19 9.09
C ILE A 59 -0.72 23.26 8.38
N PRO A 60 0.51 23.61 8.84
CA PRO A 60 1.36 24.61 8.19
C PRO A 60 1.76 24.27 6.75
N TYR A 61 1.78 22.99 6.38
CA TYR A 61 2.15 22.53 5.04
C TYR A 61 0.98 22.63 4.04
N HIS A 62 -0.23 22.94 4.53
CA HIS A 62 -1.47 23.19 3.79
C HIS A 62 -2.07 22.01 3.02
N ASN A 63 -1.26 21.19 2.37
CA ASN A 63 -1.68 20.07 1.55
C ASN A 63 -0.85 18.83 1.86
N GLY A 64 -1.32 17.68 1.40
CA GLY A 64 -0.53 16.47 1.38
C GLY A 64 -1.20 15.36 0.58
N GLU A 65 -0.48 14.27 0.44
CA GLU A 65 -0.93 13.07 -0.23
C GLU A 65 -0.52 11.84 0.58
N ILE A 66 -1.45 10.89 0.70
CA ILE A 66 -1.24 9.58 1.31
C ILE A 66 -1.38 8.55 0.20
N LEU A 67 -0.34 7.74 0.05
CA LEU A 67 -0.28 6.64 -0.91
C LEU A 67 -0.32 5.33 -0.14
N THR A 68 -1.34 4.50 -0.40
CA THR A 68 -1.40 3.11 0.06
C THR A 68 -1.24 2.24 -1.17
N LEU A 69 -0.02 1.72 -1.35
CA LEU A 69 0.38 1.03 -2.56
C LEU A 69 0.46 -0.48 -2.31
N PRO A 70 -0.31 -1.32 -3.03
CA PRO A 70 -0.07 -2.76 -3.05
C PRO A 70 1.17 -3.02 -3.89
N MET A 71 2.29 -3.31 -3.23
CA MET A 71 3.58 -3.54 -3.89
C MET A 71 3.89 -5.03 -3.91
N ASN A 72 4.46 -5.51 -5.02
CA ASN A 72 4.85 -6.91 -5.16
C ASN A 72 5.76 -7.34 -4.01
N LEU A 73 5.42 -8.47 -3.43
CA LEU A 73 6.18 -9.13 -2.39
C LEU A 73 7.28 -9.95 -3.05
N ASP A 74 8.52 -9.52 -2.92
CA ASP A 74 9.66 -10.25 -3.48
C ASP A 74 10.02 -11.45 -2.59
N VAL A 75 9.22 -12.51 -2.68
CA VAL A 75 9.40 -13.76 -1.93
C VAL A 75 10.71 -14.44 -2.33
N PHE A 76 11.09 -14.37 -3.60
CA PHE A 76 12.32 -14.99 -4.09
C PHE A 76 13.55 -14.39 -3.42
N SER A 77 13.70 -13.06 -3.41
CA SER A 77 14.83 -12.42 -2.72
C SER A 77 14.80 -12.69 -1.21
N ARG A 78 13.60 -12.80 -0.60
CA ARG A 78 13.45 -13.19 0.81
C ARG A 78 13.92 -14.63 1.07
N TYR A 79 13.70 -15.55 0.14
CA TYR A 79 14.26 -16.91 0.22
C TYR A 79 15.77 -16.94 0.00
N GLN A 80 16.32 -16.12 -0.89
CA GLN A 80 17.78 -16.00 -1.01
C GLN A 80 18.45 -15.59 0.31
N VAL A 81 17.86 -14.62 1.03
CA VAL A 81 18.33 -14.22 2.37
C VAL A 81 18.20 -15.36 3.38
N LEU A 82 17.15 -16.17 3.30
CA LEU A 82 16.97 -17.34 4.18
C LEU A 82 17.96 -18.47 3.84
N SER A 83 18.35 -18.62 2.58
CA SER A 83 19.28 -19.66 2.12
C SER A 83 20.65 -19.59 2.80
N ASP A 84 21.07 -18.41 3.25
CA ASP A 84 22.30 -18.22 4.03
C ASP A 84 22.26 -18.95 5.39
N ASP A 85 21.07 -19.19 5.95
CA ASP A 85 20.87 -19.89 7.22
C ASP A 85 20.67 -21.41 7.05
N LEU A 86 20.56 -21.91 5.81
CA LEU A 86 20.32 -23.32 5.50
C LEU A 86 21.56 -24.18 5.71
N ALA A 87 21.37 -25.36 6.30
CA ALA A 87 22.45 -26.31 6.44
C ALA A 87 22.86 -26.94 5.11
N ASP A 88 24.16 -27.14 4.90
CA ASP A 88 24.70 -27.57 3.61
C ASP A 88 24.22 -28.97 3.18
N ASP A 89 23.98 -29.88 4.12
CA ASP A 89 23.51 -31.26 3.89
C ASP A 89 21.99 -31.37 3.63
N THR A 90 21.22 -30.31 3.88
CA THR A 90 19.77 -30.26 3.65
C THR A 90 19.35 -29.10 2.75
N ARG A 91 20.31 -28.33 2.22
CA ARG A 91 20.05 -27.13 1.43
C ARG A 91 19.19 -27.43 0.21
N GLU A 92 19.53 -28.46 -0.54
CA GLU A 92 18.81 -28.82 -1.77
C GLU A 92 17.34 -29.19 -1.48
N VAL A 93 17.03 -29.81 -0.33
CA VAL A 93 15.64 -30.09 0.07
C VAL A 93 14.90 -28.81 0.42
N ALA A 94 15.57 -27.88 1.11
CA ALA A 94 14.96 -26.60 1.48
C ALA A 94 14.72 -25.70 0.25
N GLU A 95 15.66 -25.66 -0.70
CA GLU A 95 15.51 -24.92 -1.96
C GLU A 95 14.37 -25.51 -2.80
N TYR A 96 14.26 -26.83 -2.89
CA TYR A 96 13.10 -27.49 -3.51
C TYR A 96 11.76 -27.07 -2.85
N MET A 97 11.73 -26.95 -1.51
CA MET A 97 10.53 -26.45 -0.81
C MET A 97 10.25 -24.98 -1.11
N PHE A 98 11.29 -24.15 -1.31
CA PHE A 98 11.14 -22.76 -1.70
C PHE A 98 10.54 -22.65 -3.11
N ASP A 99 11.07 -23.39 -4.08
CA ASP A 99 10.59 -23.42 -5.46
C ASP A 99 9.12 -23.88 -5.51
N GLY A 100 8.80 -25.01 -4.85
CA GLY A 100 7.41 -25.48 -4.77
C GLY A 100 6.46 -24.49 -4.08
N THR A 101 6.96 -23.64 -3.18
CA THR A 101 6.15 -22.58 -2.57
C THR A 101 5.96 -21.40 -3.52
N LEU A 102 6.97 -21.04 -4.32
CA LEU A 102 6.86 -20.00 -5.34
C LEU A 102 5.87 -20.41 -6.43
N ASP A 103 5.94 -21.66 -6.89
CA ASP A 103 4.99 -22.23 -7.85
C ASP A 103 3.56 -22.20 -7.29
N LEU A 104 3.38 -22.60 -6.03
CA LEU A 104 2.08 -22.53 -5.35
C LEU A 104 1.52 -21.10 -5.33
N PHE A 105 2.35 -20.09 -5.05
CA PHE A 105 1.89 -18.70 -5.05
C PHE A 105 1.50 -18.22 -6.46
N ALA A 106 2.31 -18.55 -7.46
CA ALA A 106 2.04 -18.22 -8.84
C ALA A 106 0.71 -18.83 -9.32
N GLU A 107 0.44 -20.09 -8.94
CA GLU A 107 -0.81 -20.79 -9.28
C GLU A 107 -2.03 -20.24 -8.54
N GLU A 108 -1.92 -19.95 -7.23
CA GLU A 108 -3.08 -19.60 -6.41
C GLU A 108 -3.45 -18.11 -6.42
N MET A 109 -2.46 -17.21 -6.52
CA MET A 109 -2.70 -15.76 -6.40
C MET A 109 -1.92 -14.90 -7.40
N GLY A 110 -1.11 -15.51 -8.25
CA GLY A 110 -0.16 -14.80 -9.10
C GLY A 110 0.96 -14.17 -8.28
N ALA A 111 1.17 -12.85 -8.40
CA ALA A 111 2.20 -12.15 -7.65
C ALA A 111 1.68 -11.75 -6.26
N PRO A 112 2.22 -12.30 -5.15
CA PRO A 112 1.87 -11.84 -3.82
C PRO A 112 2.24 -10.36 -3.64
N TYR A 113 1.52 -9.65 -2.79
CA TYR A 113 1.75 -8.23 -2.54
C TYR A 113 1.59 -7.88 -1.06
N GLU A 114 2.23 -6.78 -0.65
CA GLU A 114 2.02 -6.16 0.66
C GLU A 114 1.70 -4.67 0.47
N TYR A 115 0.89 -4.12 1.37
CA TYR A 115 0.60 -2.69 1.36
C TYR A 115 1.74 -1.90 2.00
N ARG A 116 2.26 -0.92 1.27
CA ARG A 116 3.24 0.06 1.76
C ARG A 116 2.67 1.46 1.69
N TYR A 117 3.01 2.26 2.69
CA TYR A 117 2.42 3.58 2.87
C TYR A 117 3.44 4.68 2.70
N PHE A 118 3.05 5.72 1.97
CA PHE A 118 3.90 6.89 1.76
C PHE A 118 3.11 8.17 2.00
N MET A 119 3.78 9.17 2.55
CA MET A 119 3.28 10.54 2.60
C MET A 119 4.13 11.42 1.69
N VAL A 120 3.46 12.20 0.84
CA VAL A 120 4.09 13.19 -0.04
C VAL A 120 3.61 14.57 0.37
N ILE A 121 4.51 15.38 0.94
CA ILE A 121 4.19 16.65 1.57
C ILE A 121 4.98 17.78 0.88
N PRO A 122 4.32 18.89 0.49
CA PRO A 122 5.04 20.03 -0.07
C PRO A 122 5.82 20.76 1.03
N LEU A 123 7.09 21.06 0.77
CA LEU A 123 7.91 21.94 1.61
C LEU A 123 7.57 23.41 1.29
N LYS A 124 6.33 23.81 1.58
CA LYS A 124 5.90 25.21 1.45
C LYS A 124 6.50 26.00 2.60
N ASN A 125 7.31 27.01 2.26
CA ASN A 125 7.80 27.94 3.26
C ASN A 125 7.66 29.39 2.81
N ASN A 126 7.21 30.24 3.74
CA ASN A 126 7.20 31.69 3.61
C ASN A 126 8.62 32.31 3.68
N PHE A 127 9.65 31.54 4.05
CA PHE A 127 11.04 31.99 4.17
C PHE A 127 11.91 31.78 2.93
N ILE A 128 11.46 30.99 1.94
CA ILE A 128 12.20 30.85 0.68
C ILE A 128 11.94 32.11 -0.14
N SER A 129 13.01 32.82 -0.49
CA SER A 129 12.88 34.08 -1.22
C SER A 129 12.11 33.83 -2.52
N THR A 130 11.09 34.64 -2.80
CA THR A 130 10.41 34.64 -4.11
C THR A 130 11.41 34.81 -5.27
N ASN A 131 12.60 35.33 -4.97
CA ASN A 131 13.73 35.41 -5.88
C ASN A 131 14.28 34.03 -6.23
N LEU A 132 14.44 33.07 -5.29
CA LEU A 132 14.92 31.72 -5.59
C LEU A 132 13.97 30.98 -6.53
N ILE A 133 12.65 30.97 -6.24
CA ILE A 133 11.65 30.33 -7.10
C ILE A 133 11.66 30.96 -8.50
N LYS A 134 11.79 32.29 -8.58
CA LYS A 134 11.95 32.99 -9.86
C LYS A 134 13.25 32.61 -10.55
N THR A 135 14.37 32.48 -9.83
CA THR A 135 15.66 32.07 -10.36
C THR A 135 15.59 30.64 -10.91
N ILE A 136 15.07 29.68 -10.16
CA ILE A 136 14.83 28.30 -10.61
C ILE A 136 14.00 28.28 -11.89
N LYS A 137 12.86 28.97 -11.87
CA LYS A 137 11.95 29.02 -13.02
C LYS A 137 12.61 29.67 -14.24
N THR A 138 13.31 30.77 -14.05
CA THR A 138 13.99 31.51 -15.13
C THR A 138 15.15 30.71 -15.70
N THR A 139 15.95 30.07 -14.85
CA THR A 139 17.03 29.15 -15.27
C THR A 139 16.42 28.01 -16.07
N PHE A 140 15.40 27.33 -15.56
CA PHE A 140 14.76 26.23 -16.27
C PHE A 140 14.14 26.64 -17.63
N GLU A 141 13.46 27.79 -17.70
CA GLU A 141 12.95 28.34 -18.96
C GLU A 141 14.09 28.68 -19.95
N GLN A 142 15.22 29.19 -19.45
CA GLN A 142 16.43 29.42 -20.25
C GLN A 142 17.07 28.11 -20.73
N LEU A 143 17.07 27.05 -19.91
CA LEU A 143 17.58 25.72 -20.28
C LEU A 143 16.70 25.05 -21.35
N LYS A 144 15.37 25.13 -21.23
CA LYS A 144 14.44 24.70 -22.30
C LYS A 144 14.69 25.46 -23.61
N ALA A 145 15.06 26.74 -23.54
CA ALA A 145 15.34 27.57 -24.71
C ALA A 145 16.77 27.37 -25.27
N GLN A 146 17.73 26.94 -24.46
CA GLN A 146 19.12 26.70 -24.82
C GLN A 146 19.42 25.20 -24.92
N ALA A 147 18.81 24.50 -25.88
CA ALA A 147 19.20 23.13 -26.25
C ALA A 147 20.62 23.04 -26.91
N MET A 148 21.54 23.96 -26.60
CA MET A 148 22.89 24.14 -27.18
C MET A 148 23.88 24.79 -26.18
N GLY A 149 23.80 24.51 -24.86
CA GLY A 149 24.62 25.22 -23.85
C GLY A 149 25.06 24.41 -22.63
N TYR A 150 26.03 23.51 -22.79
CA TYR A 150 26.45 22.46 -21.83
C TYR A 150 27.04 22.87 -20.46
N LEU A 151 27.30 24.15 -20.17
CA LEU A 151 28.18 24.53 -19.02
C LEU A 151 27.50 25.19 -17.82
N LYS A 152 26.32 25.81 -17.97
CA LYS A 152 25.57 26.38 -16.84
C LYS A 152 24.47 25.46 -16.30
N GLU A 153 24.14 24.41 -17.04
CA GLU A 153 23.13 23.40 -16.66
C GLU A 153 23.53 22.60 -15.43
N LYS A 154 24.78 22.12 -15.36
CA LYS A 154 25.20 21.18 -14.30
C LYS A 154 25.23 21.78 -12.89
N GLN A 155 25.69 23.01 -12.74
CA GLN A 155 25.96 23.59 -11.42
C GLN A 155 24.70 23.95 -10.63
N PHE A 156 23.57 24.20 -11.29
CA PHE A 156 22.31 24.58 -10.65
C PHE A 156 21.48 23.39 -10.17
N PHE A 157 21.52 22.28 -10.91
CA PHE A 157 20.82 21.05 -10.53
C PHE A 157 21.51 20.30 -9.39
N GLU A 158 22.79 20.59 -9.14
CA GLU A 158 23.50 19.94 -8.04
C GLU A 158 23.03 20.48 -6.67
N ASP A 159 22.93 21.80 -6.42
CA ASP A 159 22.82 22.31 -5.03
C ASP A 159 21.43 22.85 -4.60
N TRP A 160 20.39 22.76 -5.44
CA TRP A 160 19.06 23.34 -5.12
C TRP A 160 18.44 22.83 -3.81
N TYR A 161 18.84 21.65 -3.35
CA TYR A 161 18.28 20.97 -2.18
C TYR A 161 18.79 21.54 -0.86
N GLU A 162 19.95 22.20 -0.84
CA GLU A 162 20.61 22.68 0.40
C GLU A 162 19.71 23.62 1.21
N GLU A 163 18.97 24.50 0.51
CA GLU A 163 18.04 25.45 1.16
C GLU A 163 16.80 24.76 1.76
N TYR A 164 16.54 23.50 1.39
CA TYR A 164 15.40 22.72 1.84
C TYR A 164 15.75 21.68 2.90
N GLU A 165 17.03 21.41 3.17
CA GLU A 165 17.43 20.40 4.16
C GLU A 165 16.86 20.70 5.55
N GLY A 166 16.98 21.94 6.03
CA GLY A 166 16.41 22.32 7.33
C GLY A 166 14.88 22.22 7.41
N LEU A 167 14.18 22.44 6.28
CA LEU A 167 12.72 22.24 6.21
C LEU A 167 12.35 20.76 6.20
N ASN A 168 13.15 19.95 5.51
CA ASN A 168 12.99 18.52 5.48
C ASN A 168 13.22 17.90 6.87
N ASP A 169 14.22 18.38 7.62
CA ASP A 169 14.49 17.93 9.00
C ASP A 169 13.34 18.30 9.95
N THR A 170 12.79 19.51 9.79
CA THR A 170 11.61 19.95 10.54
C THR A 170 10.41 19.06 10.23
N LEU A 171 10.14 18.80 8.95
CA LEU A 171 9.06 17.91 8.53
C LEU A 171 9.28 16.47 9.00
N SER A 172 10.51 15.97 8.95
CA SER A 172 10.86 14.63 9.46
C SER A 172 10.58 14.52 10.96
N SER A 173 10.83 15.60 11.72
CA SER A 173 10.52 15.65 13.15
C SER A 173 9.01 15.71 13.40
N THR A 174 8.25 16.46 12.57
CA THR A 174 6.78 16.47 12.62
C THR A 174 6.17 15.09 12.33
N LEU A 175 6.72 14.37 11.36
CA LEU A 175 6.21 13.06 10.96
C LEU A 175 6.72 11.91 11.84
N SER A 176 7.61 12.16 12.81
CA SER A 176 8.11 11.10 13.70
C SER A 176 7.03 10.48 14.58
N THR A 177 5.93 11.21 14.83
CA THR A 177 4.75 10.68 15.52
C THR A 177 4.13 9.47 14.79
N LEU A 178 4.31 9.40 13.46
CA LEU A 178 3.90 8.26 12.63
C LEU A 178 5.04 7.26 12.38
N ASP A 179 6.18 7.41 13.08
CA ASP A 179 7.43 6.69 12.79
C ASP A 179 7.89 6.81 11.32
N ALA A 180 7.46 7.88 10.63
CA ALA A 180 7.74 8.07 9.23
C ALA A 180 9.23 8.31 8.98
N LYS A 181 9.77 7.70 7.93
CA LYS A 181 11.18 7.82 7.57
C LYS A 181 11.33 8.46 6.19
N PRO A 182 12.27 9.39 5.99
CA PRO A 182 12.53 9.93 4.67
C PRO A 182 12.95 8.80 3.75
N THR A 183 12.36 8.75 2.56
CA THR A 183 12.75 7.76 1.54
C THR A 183 14.17 8.00 1.05
N ASN A 184 14.88 6.94 0.66
CA ASN A 184 16.18 7.11 0.00
C ASN A 184 15.99 7.51 -1.47
N GLY A 185 17.04 8.01 -2.13
CA GLY A 185 16.94 8.54 -3.50
C GLY A 185 16.43 7.52 -4.52
N GLU A 186 16.83 6.24 -4.42
CA GLU A 186 16.33 5.18 -5.29
C GLU A 186 14.85 4.91 -5.07
N GLN A 187 14.42 4.86 -3.82
CA GLN A 187 13.03 4.66 -3.43
C GLN A 187 12.16 5.83 -3.88
N THR A 188 12.59 7.08 -3.71
CA THR A 188 11.84 8.26 -4.17
C THR A 188 11.65 8.22 -5.68
N LYS A 189 12.71 7.93 -6.44
CA LYS A 189 12.63 7.77 -7.91
C LYS A 189 11.68 6.64 -8.29
N PHE A 190 11.85 5.48 -7.68
CA PHE A 190 11.05 4.29 -7.99
C PHE A 190 9.56 4.48 -7.67
N ILE A 191 9.21 5.03 -6.50
CA ILE A 191 7.80 5.25 -6.14
C ILE A 191 7.16 6.29 -7.07
N ASN A 192 7.89 7.35 -7.47
CA ASN A 192 7.37 8.27 -8.49
C ASN A 192 7.21 7.61 -9.86
N ARG A 193 8.05 6.63 -10.20
CA ARG A 193 7.93 5.84 -11.43
C ARG A 193 6.75 4.86 -11.37
N TYR A 194 6.49 4.30 -10.20
CA TYR A 194 5.50 3.25 -9.97
C TYR A 194 4.10 3.60 -10.50
N GLN A 195 3.67 4.87 -10.40
CA GLN A 195 2.37 5.31 -10.91
C GLN A 195 2.18 5.10 -12.44
N TYR A 196 3.29 4.99 -13.20
CA TYR A 196 3.30 4.70 -14.63
C TYR A 196 3.53 3.21 -14.95
N LEU A 197 3.79 2.40 -13.92
CA LEU A 197 4.03 0.96 -14.00
C LEU A 197 2.88 0.13 -13.41
N ARG A 198 1.75 0.77 -13.06
CA ARG A 198 0.59 0.11 -12.45
C ARG A 198 0.15 -1.11 -13.26
N GLY A 199 0.19 -2.28 -12.62
CA GLY A 199 -0.19 -3.56 -13.21
C GLY A 199 0.75 -4.09 -14.30
N LEU A 200 1.89 -3.44 -14.54
CA LEU A 200 2.93 -3.94 -15.44
C LEU A 200 3.98 -4.72 -14.65
N TYR A 201 4.57 -5.72 -15.30
CA TYR A 201 5.83 -6.29 -14.84
C TYR A 201 6.96 -5.25 -14.99
N TYR A 202 7.85 -5.19 -14.01
CA TYR A 202 9.00 -4.28 -14.02
C TYR A 202 10.19 -4.89 -13.27
N ASN A 203 11.39 -4.46 -13.65
CA ASN A 203 12.60 -4.67 -12.86
C ASN A 203 12.96 -3.36 -12.14
N ARG A 204 12.93 -3.37 -10.80
CA ARG A 204 13.11 -2.16 -10.00
C ARG A 204 14.44 -1.45 -10.26
N GLU A 205 15.55 -2.19 -10.33
CA GLU A 205 16.88 -1.63 -10.57
C GLU A 205 16.99 -1.00 -11.95
N HIS A 206 16.40 -1.64 -12.96
CA HIS A 206 16.34 -1.10 -14.31
C HIS A 206 15.58 0.24 -14.35
N GLU A 207 14.40 0.30 -13.72
CA GLU A 207 13.57 1.51 -13.69
C GLU A 207 14.25 2.66 -12.95
N VAL A 208 14.99 2.38 -11.86
CA VAL A 208 15.79 3.39 -11.16
C VAL A 208 16.96 3.88 -12.01
N ASN A 209 17.72 2.97 -12.63
CA ASN A 209 18.83 3.32 -13.53
C ASN A 209 18.37 4.17 -14.72
N MET A 210 17.19 3.87 -15.28
CA MET A 210 16.59 4.67 -16.34
C MET A 210 16.37 6.13 -15.90
N LEU A 211 15.93 6.35 -14.66
CA LEU A 211 15.75 7.70 -14.12
C LEU A 211 17.03 8.40 -13.75
N GLU A 212 18.07 7.66 -13.37
CA GLU A 212 19.40 8.20 -13.14
C GLU A 212 20.03 8.74 -14.41
N ASN A 213 19.79 8.06 -15.53
CA ASN A 213 20.25 8.53 -16.84
C ASN A 213 19.52 9.80 -17.28
N SER A 214 18.19 9.89 -17.07
CA SER A 214 17.43 11.10 -17.37
C SER A 214 16.08 11.15 -16.66
N ILE A 215 15.76 12.31 -16.07
CA ILE A 215 14.43 12.60 -15.50
C ILE A 215 13.31 12.54 -16.54
N SER A 216 13.62 12.73 -17.83
CA SER A 216 12.63 12.61 -18.91
C SER A 216 11.98 11.22 -18.96
N ASN A 217 12.66 10.20 -18.44
CA ASN A 217 12.22 8.82 -18.49
C ASN A 217 11.13 8.52 -17.45
N LEU A 218 10.81 9.47 -16.54
CA LEU A 218 9.84 9.27 -15.46
C LEU A 218 8.47 8.85 -15.98
N GLU A 219 8.00 9.48 -17.05
CA GLU A 219 6.69 9.20 -17.64
C GLU A 219 6.76 8.26 -18.84
N GLU A 220 7.97 7.86 -19.25
CA GLU A 220 8.15 7.16 -20.51
C GLU A 220 7.57 5.75 -20.40
N VAL A 221 6.47 5.53 -21.11
CA VAL A 221 5.83 4.23 -21.30
C VAL A 221 5.64 4.04 -22.79
N ARG A 222 5.86 2.81 -23.29
CA ARG A 222 5.74 2.50 -24.72
C ARG A 222 4.34 2.81 -25.25
N LYS A 223 3.31 2.53 -24.43
CA LYS A 223 1.91 2.74 -24.78
C LYS A 223 1.18 3.42 -23.63
N LYS A 224 0.50 4.53 -23.94
CA LYS A 224 -0.46 5.18 -23.05
C LYS A 224 -1.64 5.69 -23.87
N TYR A 225 -2.81 5.10 -23.69
CA TYR A 225 -4.01 5.56 -24.37
C TYR A 225 -5.27 5.25 -23.55
N PHE A 226 -6.36 5.95 -23.85
CA PHE A 226 -7.63 5.86 -23.13
C PHE A 226 -8.68 5.26 -24.04
N VAL A 227 -9.30 4.17 -23.62
CA VAL A 227 -10.33 3.44 -24.38
C VAL A 227 -11.40 2.96 -23.39
N ASP A 228 -12.67 3.14 -23.77
CA ASP A 228 -13.83 2.60 -23.07
C ASP A 228 -13.87 2.90 -21.56
N GLY A 229 -13.43 4.11 -21.17
CA GLY A 229 -13.40 4.53 -19.77
C GLY A 229 -12.38 3.79 -18.91
N THR A 230 -11.32 3.26 -19.53
CA THR A 230 -10.12 2.75 -18.88
C THR A 230 -8.88 3.41 -19.48
N SER A 231 -7.74 3.24 -18.82
CA SER A 231 -6.44 3.67 -19.32
C SER A 231 -5.57 2.45 -19.57
N ARG A 232 -4.88 2.40 -20.71
CA ARG A 232 -3.91 1.33 -20.99
C ARG A 232 -2.51 1.86 -20.85
N LEU A 233 -1.70 1.15 -20.08
CA LEU A 233 -0.26 1.36 -19.93
C LEU A 233 0.46 0.17 -20.58
N GLY A 234 1.65 0.39 -21.15
CA GLY A 234 2.44 -0.70 -21.71
C GLY A 234 3.91 -0.38 -21.77
N ASN A 235 4.74 -1.42 -21.57
CA ASN A 235 6.19 -1.39 -21.63
C ASN A 235 6.71 -2.57 -22.49
N ASP A 236 7.99 -2.90 -22.34
CA ASP A 236 8.66 -4.00 -23.04
C ASP A 236 8.09 -5.37 -22.66
N TYR A 237 7.57 -5.49 -21.45
CA TYR A 237 7.15 -6.74 -20.81
C TYR A 237 5.66 -7.03 -20.98
N GLY A 238 4.83 -6.02 -21.25
CA GLY A 238 3.41 -6.25 -21.47
C GLY A 238 2.55 -4.98 -21.50
N GLU A 239 1.24 -5.18 -21.39
CA GLU A 239 0.25 -4.14 -21.24
C GLU A 239 -0.57 -4.36 -19.96
N SER A 240 -1.07 -3.28 -19.39
CA SER A 240 -1.99 -3.30 -18.26
C SER A 240 -3.14 -2.32 -18.50
N VAL A 241 -4.33 -2.71 -18.05
CA VAL A 241 -5.53 -1.89 -18.01
C VAL A 241 -5.66 -1.31 -16.60
N VAL A 242 -5.84 0.00 -16.50
CA VAL A 242 -5.94 0.76 -15.26
C VAL A 242 -7.29 1.46 -15.20
N LYS A 243 -7.96 1.37 -14.05
CA LYS A 243 -9.21 2.06 -13.75
C LYS A 243 -9.11 2.80 -12.43
N VAL A 244 -9.52 4.07 -12.45
CA VAL A 244 -9.61 4.93 -11.27
C VAL A 244 -11.07 5.12 -10.87
N LEU A 245 -11.37 4.86 -9.61
CA LEU A 245 -12.71 4.90 -9.01
C LEU A 245 -12.70 5.86 -7.81
N PRO A 246 -13.07 7.14 -8.00
CA PRO A 246 -13.15 8.09 -6.89
C PRO A 246 -14.35 7.79 -5.99
N ILE A 247 -14.20 8.05 -4.69
CA ILE A 247 -15.30 7.97 -3.72
C ILE A 247 -16.27 9.12 -3.94
N ALA A 248 -17.50 8.80 -4.34
CA ALA A 248 -18.56 9.76 -4.58
C ALA A 248 -19.30 10.14 -3.31
N TYR A 249 -19.68 9.16 -2.50
CA TYR A 249 -20.42 9.39 -1.27
C TYR A 249 -19.91 8.48 -0.16
N LEU A 250 -19.91 9.06 1.04
CA LEU A 250 -19.59 8.40 2.30
C LEU A 250 -20.87 8.33 3.15
N PRO A 251 -20.93 7.42 4.13
CA PRO A 251 -22.02 7.43 5.10
C PRO A 251 -22.00 8.74 5.91
N ASN A 252 -23.17 9.18 6.38
CA ASN A 252 -23.31 10.39 7.20
C ASN A 252 -22.57 10.29 8.53
N ASN A 253 -22.43 9.07 9.08
CA ASN A 253 -21.64 8.78 10.26
C ASN A 253 -20.45 7.92 9.85
N VAL A 254 -19.25 8.41 10.09
CA VAL A 254 -17.99 7.74 9.79
C VAL A 254 -17.28 7.25 11.06
N SER A 255 -17.96 7.18 12.20
CA SER A 255 -17.36 6.59 13.41
C SER A 255 -17.10 5.10 13.18
N TYR A 256 -15.91 4.64 13.54
CA TYR A 256 -15.43 3.26 13.32
C TYR A 256 -15.46 2.86 11.84
N PHE A 257 -15.21 3.81 10.94
CA PHE A 257 -15.38 3.59 9.50
C PHE A 257 -14.27 2.75 8.88
N HIS A 258 -13.03 2.80 9.38
CA HIS A 258 -11.89 1.92 9.07
C HIS A 258 -11.73 1.53 7.58
N LEU A 259 -12.05 2.44 6.66
CA LEU A 259 -12.18 2.12 5.24
C LEU A 259 -10.89 1.58 4.62
N VAL A 260 -9.73 2.13 4.99
CA VAL A 260 -8.44 1.71 4.45
C VAL A 260 -8.05 0.31 4.95
N GLU A 261 -8.44 -0.06 6.17
CA GLU A 261 -8.31 -1.45 6.66
C GLU A 261 -9.26 -2.38 5.88
N TYR A 262 -10.52 -1.98 5.69
CA TYR A 262 -11.51 -2.77 4.94
C TYR A 262 -11.13 -3.01 3.47
N ILE A 263 -10.47 -2.05 2.81
CA ILE A 263 -10.00 -2.24 1.43
C ILE A 263 -8.94 -3.34 1.33
N GLN A 264 -8.17 -3.60 2.39
CA GLN A 264 -7.16 -4.67 2.40
C GLN A 264 -7.79 -6.08 2.41
N THR A 265 -9.10 -6.20 2.63
CA THR A 265 -9.83 -7.47 2.59
C THR A 265 -10.34 -7.83 1.20
N ILE A 266 -10.09 -6.98 0.20
CA ILE A 266 -10.49 -7.23 -1.19
C ILE A 266 -9.55 -8.31 -1.77
N PRO A 267 -10.06 -9.31 -2.50
CA PRO A 267 -9.26 -10.47 -2.95
C PRO A 267 -8.26 -10.15 -4.07
N PHE A 268 -8.11 -8.88 -4.44
CA PHE A 268 -7.18 -8.39 -5.46
C PHE A 268 -6.61 -7.03 -5.03
N PRO A 269 -5.42 -6.65 -5.53
CA PRO A 269 -4.76 -5.41 -5.12
C PRO A 269 -5.59 -4.17 -5.48
N VAL A 270 -5.76 -3.27 -4.50
CA VAL A 270 -6.43 -1.98 -4.68
C VAL A 270 -5.51 -0.87 -4.16
N GLU A 271 -4.95 -0.06 -5.06
CA GLU A 271 -4.21 1.13 -4.65
C GLU A 271 -5.18 2.19 -4.13
N VAL A 272 -4.85 2.81 -2.98
CA VAL A 272 -5.60 3.95 -2.43
C VAL A 272 -4.72 5.18 -2.50
N ASN A 273 -5.16 6.17 -3.27
CA ASN A 273 -4.54 7.49 -3.30
C ASN A 273 -5.49 8.51 -2.65
N THR A 274 -5.01 9.19 -1.61
CA THR A 274 -5.73 10.24 -0.90
C THR A 274 -4.96 11.55 -0.94
N LYS A 275 -5.44 12.52 -1.73
CA LYS A 275 -4.92 13.89 -1.71
C LYS A 275 -5.80 14.77 -0.84
N TYR A 276 -5.20 15.62 -0.02
CA TYR A 276 -5.94 16.48 0.89
C TYR A 276 -5.38 17.90 0.96
N TYR A 277 -6.23 18.84 1.40
CA TYR A 277 -5.83 20.18 1.81
C TYR A 277 -6.59 20.63 3.06
N PHE A 278 -5.95 21.39 3.93
CA PHE A 278 -6.57 21.99 5.10
C PHE A 278 -7.45 23.17 4.71
N ASN A 279 -8.71 23.17 5.14
CA ASN A 279 -9.66 24.21 4.81
C ASN A 279 -9.35 25.51 5.57
N LYS A 280 -9.57 26.65 4.89
CA LYS A 280 -9.54 27.95 5.53
C LYS A 280 -10.71 28.09 6.51
N ARG A 281 -10.42 28.49 7.75
CA ARG A 281 -11.43 28.78 8.78
C ARG A 281 -12.32 29.96 8.45
N LYS A 282 -11.77 31.00 7.82
CA LYS A 282 -12.48 32.26 7.55
C LYS A 282 -12.63 32.52 6.06
N GLY A 283 -13.66 33.31 5.72
CA GLY A 283 -13.95 33.75 4.35
C GLY A 283 -15.16 33.07 3.73
N TRP A 284 -15.58 33.56 2.57
CA TRP A 284 -16.78 33.10 1.85
C TRP A 284 -16.75 31.61 1.48
N ASN A 285 -15.55 31.06 1.29
CA ASN A 285 -15.33 29.66 0.93
C ASN A 285 -15.00 28.75 2.13
N SER A 286 -15.13 29.25 3.37
CA SER A 286 -14.98 28.44 4.59
C SER A 286 -16.03 27.33 4.66
N ILE A 287 -15.69 26.24 5.35
CA ILE A 287 -16.59 25.09 5.54
C ILE A 287 -17.88 25.53 6.24
N LYS A 288 -17.80 26.29 7.33
CA LYS A 288 -18.97 26.85 8.00
C LYS A 288 -19.89 27.64 7.07
N LYS A 289 -19.37 28.57 6.26
CA LYS A 289 -20.21 29.35 5.32
C LYS A 289 -20.81 28.50 4.21
N LYS A 290 -20.15 27.42 3.79
CA LYS A 290 -20.74 26.43 2.87
C LYS A 290 -21.87 25.66 3.56
N ALA A 291 -21.64 25.19 4.79
CA ALA A 291 -22.63 24.46 5.58
C ALA A 291 -23.87 25.30 5.90
N GLU A 292 -23.71 26.53 6.38
CA GLU A 292 -24.82 27.47 6.64
C GLU A 292 -25.71 27.68 5.41
N ARG A 293 -25.09 27.81 4.22
CA ARG A 293 -25.83 27.98 2.96
C ARG A 293 -26.55 26.71 2.54
N ALA A 294 -25.89 25.55 2.65
CA ALA A 294 -26.52 24.27 2.35
C ALA A 294 -27.71 24.00 3.28
N LEU A 295 -27.55 24.28 4.58
CA LEU A 295 -28.59 24.15 5.59
C LEU A 295 -29.78 25.06 5.31
N GLY A 296 -29.52 26.32 4.93
CA GLY A 296 -30.58 27.25 4.53
C GLY A 296 -31.38 26.76 3.33
N ARG A 297 -30.71 26.17 2.32
CA ARG A 297 -31.39 25.57 1.15
C ARG A 297 -32.24 24.38 1.54
N LEU A 298 -31.73 23.46 2.38
CA LEU A 298 -32.50 22.29 2.81
C LEU A 298 -33.74 22.68 3.62
N LYS A 299 -33.62 23.67 4.50
CA LYS A 299 -34.78 24.20 5.25
C LYS A 299 -35.81 24.82 4.31
N GLN A 300 -35.37 25.57 3.30
CA GLN A 300 -36.26 26.11 2.27
C GLN A 300 -36.97 24.99 1.49
N THR A 301 -36.25 23.94 1.09
CA THR A 301 -36.83 22.76 0.43
C THR A 301 -37.84 22.04 1.32
N GLN A 302 -37.62 21.94 2.63
CA GLN A 302 -38.60 21.37 3.57
C GLN A 302 -39.89 22.19 3.64
N ILE A 303 -39.77 23.52 3.70
CA ILE A 303 -40.93 24.42 3.69
C ILE A 303 -41.73 24.24 2.40
N GLU A 304 -41.06 24.23 1.25
CA GLU A 304 -41.70 24.04 -0.06
C GLU A 304 -42.36 22.67 -0.22
N ALA A 305 -41.77 21.60 0.35
CA ALA A 305 -42.35 20.26 0.33
C ALA A 305 -43.59 20.17 1.22
N TYR A 306 -43.57 20.83 2.38
CA TYR A 306 -44.72 20.92 3.29
C TYR A 306 -45.87 21.73 2.68
N GLU A 307 -45.58 22.85 2.01
CA GLU A 307 -46.59 23.65 1.31
C GLU A 307 -47.23 22.92 0.11
N LYS A 308 -46.54 21.93 -0.46
CA LYS A 308 -46.99 21.15 -1.64
C LYS A 308 -47.54 19.76 -1.30
N ASP A 309 -47.78 19.47 -0.01
CA ASP A 309 -48.31 18.18 0.46
C ASP A 309 -47.54 16.96 -0.11
N SER A 310 -46.22 17.13 -0.24
CA SER A 310 -45.32 16.15 -0.86
C SER A 310 -44.64 15.31 0.23
N ILE A 311 -44.49 14.00 -0.01
CA ILE A 311 -43.79 13.10 0.92
C ILE A 311 -42.35 13.59 1.09
N GLN A 312 -41.96 13.93 2.32
CA GLN A 312 -40.58 14.28 2.64
C GLN A 312 -39.66 13.06 2.48
N ASN A 313 -38.50 13.24 1.88
CA ASN A 313 -37.44 12.22 1.87
C ASN A 313 -36.76 12.16 3.24
N ASP A 314 -36.69 10.97 3.86
CA ASP A 314 -36.02 10.72 5.14
C ASP A 314 -34.55 11.22 5.17
N ASN A 315 -33.89 11.29 4.02
CA ASN A 315 -32.52 11.77 3.87
C ASN A 315 -32.31 13.26 4.21
N ILE A 316 -33.37 14.08 4.22
CA ILE A 316 -33.25 15.52 4.50
C ILE A 316 -32.95 15.76 5.98
N GLY A 317 -33.55 15.00 6.89
CA GLY A 317 -33.32 15.13 8.34
C GLY A 317 -31.86 14.86 8.70
N ALA A 318 -31.32 13.73 8.24
CA ALA A 318 -29.92 13.38 8.47
C ALA A 318 -28.95 14.41 7.86
N SER A 319 -29.27 14.96 6.68
CA SER A 319 -28.45 16.01 6.06
C SER A 319 -28.44 17.30 6.88
N VAL A 320 -29.57 17.67 7.48
CA VAL A 320 -29.68 18.83 8.38
C VAL A 320 -28.84 18.64 9.64
N GLU A 321 -28.84 17.43 10.21
CA GLU A 321 -28.06 17.08 11.39
C GLU A 321 -26.55 17.17 11.11
N VAL A 322 -26.07 16.53 10.04
CA VAL A 322 -24.65 16.57 9.63
C VAL A 322 -24.17 18.01 9.42
N LEU A 323 -24.95 18.84 8.73
CA LEU A 323 -24.59 20.24 8.51
C LEU A 323 -24.61 21.06 9.81
N GLY A 324 -25.51 20.73 10.74
CA GLY A 324 -25.55 21.31 12.07
C GLY A 324 -24.29 20.98 12.88
N ASP A 325 -23.87 19.71 12.88
CA ASP A 325 -22.66 19.22 13.55
C ASP A 325 -21.40 19.91 12.98
N VAL A 326 -21.27 20.01 11.66
CA VAL A 326 -20.16 20.75 11.01
C VAL A 326 -20.08 22.19 11.51
N ILE A 327 -21.21 22.88 11.67
CA ILE A 327 -21.23 24.26 12.19
C ILE A 327 -20.84 24.30 13.66
N GLN A 328 -21.28 23.33 14.47
CA GLN A 328 -20.94 23.25 15.90
C GLN A 328 -19.44 22.98 16.11
N ARG A 329 -18.87 22.01 15.38
CA ARG A 329 -17.44 21.68 15.40
C ARG A 329 -16.57 22.86 14.96
N ASP A 330 -16.94 23.56 13.89
CA ASP A 330 -16.22 24.78 13.46
C ASP A 330 -16.28 25.88 14.55
N ASN A 331 -17.43 26.06 15.22
CA ASN A 331 -17.55 26.97 16.36
C ASN A 331 -16.68 26.54 17.56
N ALA A 332 -16.48 25.23 17.74
CA ALA A 332 -15.58 24.65 18.73
C ALA A 332 -14.08 24.76 18.34
N ASN A 333 -13.76 25.43 17.22
CA ASN A 333 -12.41 25.58 16.69
C ASN A 333 -11.77 24.26 16.22
N GLU A 334 -12.56 23.28 15.80
CA GLU A 334 -12.02 22.12 15.08
C GLU A 334 -11.47 22.53 13.71
N VAL A 335 -10.46 21.79 13.25
CA VAL A 335 -9.87 22.00 11.94
C VAL A 335 -10.49 21.01 10.96
N PHE A 336 -10.85 21.53 9.79
CA PHE A 336 -11.38 20.75 8.69
C PHE A 336 -10.33 20.61 7.59
N LEU A 337 -10.36 19.47 6.93
CA LEU A 337 -9.68 19.24 5.67
C LEU A 337 -10.68 18.78 4.61
N SER A 338 -10.29 18.92 3.36
CA SER A 338 -11.01 18.39 2.21
C SER A 338 -10.09 17.47 1.45
N TYR A 339 -10.59 16.30 1.07
CA TYR A 339 -9.79 15.30 0.39
C TYR A 339 -10.51 14.68 -0.80
N LEU A 340 -9.70 14.14 -1.71
CA LEU A 340 -10.07 13.28 -2.81
C LEU A 340 -9.43 11.92 -2.54
N MET A 341 -10.24 10.91 -2.26
CA MET A 341 -9.80 9.53 -2.13
C MET A 341 -10.24 8.74 -3.35
N THR A 342 -9.30 8.01 -3.94
CA THR A 342 -9.51 7.22 -5.15
C THR A 342 -9.00 5.81 -4.96
N LEU A 343 -9.76 4.84 -5.47
CA LEU A 343 -9.38 3.45 -5.54
C LEU A 343 -8.93 3.14 -6.96
N ILE A 344 -7.76 2.55 -7.10
CA ILE A 344 -7.16 2.26 -8.40
C ILE A 344 -6.98 0.75 -8.50
N ILE A 345 -7.56 0.17 -9.56
CA ILE A 345 -7.48 -1.25 -9.86
C ILE A 345 -6.81 -1.45 -11.22
N THR A 346 -6.12 -2.58 -11.35
CA THR A 346 -5.44 -2.97 -12.57
C THR A 346 -5.76 -4.40 -12.98
N GLY A 347 -5.60 -4.70 -14.25
CA GLY A 347 -5.72 -6.05 -14.81
C GLY A 347 -5.01 -6.16 -16.15
N GLU A 348 -4.95 -7.38 -16.69
CA GLU A 348 -4.36 -7.70 -17.98
C GLU A 348 -5.35 -7.43 -19.13
N SER A 349 -6.66 -7.47 -18.84
CA SER A 349 -7.73 -7.26 -19.82
C SER A 349 -8.79 -6.27 -19.31
N VAL A 350 -9.64 -5.78 -20.23
CA VAL A 350 -10.75 -4.88 -19.86
C VAL A 350 -11.81 -5.68 -19.12
N GLU A 351 -12.04 -6.92 -19.51
CA GLU A 351 -13.00 -7.83 -18.89
C GLU A 351 -12.64 -8.11 -17.42
N GLU A 352 -11.34 -8.31 -17.14
CA GLU A 352 -10.85 -8.50 -15.76
C GLU A 352 -11.06 -7.24 -14.92
N VAL A 353 -10.74 -6.06 -15.46
CA VAL A 353 -10.92 -4.77 -14.78
C VAL A 353 -12.40 -4.46 -14.56
N GLU A 354 -13.29 -4.80 -15.49
CA GLU A 354 -14.74 -4.67 -15.33
C GLU A 354 -15.25 -5.58 -14.21
N TRP A 355 -14.77 -6.83 -14.15
CA TRP A 355 -15.11 -7.74 -13.05
C TRP A 355 -14.64 -7.18 -11.69
N LYS A 356 -13.38 -6.73 -11.60
CA LYS A 356 -12.81 -6.11 -10.40
C LYS A 356 -13.59 -4.85 -10.00
N GLN A 357 -13.95 -4.01 -10.97
CA GLN A 357 -14.75 -2.80 -10.73
C GLN A 357 -16.11 -3.17 -10.13
N ASN A 358 -16.84 -4.11 -10.73
CA ASN A 358 -18.15 -4.52 -10.25
C ASN A 358 -18.09 -5.11 -8.84
N HIS A 359 -17.11 -5.98 -8.58
CA HIS A 359 -16.89 -6.57 -7.27
C HIS A 359 -16.59 -5.50 -6.21
N LEU A 360 -15.69 -4.55 -6.53
CA LEU A 360 -15.33 -3.48 -5.62
C LEU A 360 -16.51 -2.53 -5.35
N MET A 361 -17.27 -2.15 -6.38
CA MET A 361 -18.47 -1.32 -6.23
C MET A 361 -19.54 -1.99 -5.37
N GLU A 362 -19.74 -3.31 -5.51
CA GLU A 362 -20.66 -4.08 -4.68
C GLU A 362 -20.21 -4.11 -3.21
N LYS A 363 -18.93 -4.42 -2.95
CA LYS A 363 -18.34 -4.44 -1.60
C LYS A 363 -18.38 -3.07 -0.94
N MET A 364 -18.10 -2.00 -1.67
CA MET A 364 -18.17 -0.63 -1.15
C MET A 364 -19.62 -0.21 -0.88
N LYS A 365 -20.56 -0.56 -1.76
CA LYS A 365 -21.99 -0.28 -1.52
C LYS A 365 -22.51 -1.00 -0.28
N ALA A 366 -22.10 -2.26 -0.05
CA ALA A 366 -22.42 -2.98 1.18
C ALA A 366 -21.81 -2.32 2.43
N TYR A 367 -20.71 -1.59 2.25
CA TYR A 367 -20.04 -0.78 3.26
C TYR A 367 -20.58 0.67 3.35
N ASN A 368 -21.71 0.97 2.70
CA ASN A 368 -22.31 2.31 2.58
C ASN A 368 -21.42 3.38 1.92
N VAL A 369 -20.50 2.96 1.06
CA VAL A 369 -19.63 3.83 0.25
C VAL A 369 -20.02 3.72 -1.21
N GLU A 370 -20.27 4.87 -1.84
CA GLU A 370 -20.54 4.92 -3.28
C GLU A 370 -19.27 5.28 -4.04
N LEU A 371 -18.87 4.41 -4.97
CA LEU A 371 -17.81 4.71 -5.94
C LEU A 371 -18.42 5.26 -7.22
N SER A 372 -17.73 6.21 -7.86
CA SER A 372 -18.06 6.60 -9.23
C SER A 372 -17.22 5.80 -10.22
N SER A 373 -17.83 5.32 -11.31
CA SER A 373 -17.09 4.71 -12.41
C SER A 373 -16.24 5.72 -13.20
N ALA A 374 -16.54 7.02 -13.06
CA ALA A 374 -15.82 8.16 -13.65
C ALA A 374 -15.39 7.92 -15.12
N MET A 375 -16.28 7.33 -15.92
CA MET A 375 -15.93 6.81 -17.26
C MET A 375 -15.35 7.89 -18.18
N GLY A 376 -15.92 9.09 -18.17
CA GLY A 376 -15.46 10.23 -18.98
C GLY A 376 -14.27 10.99 -18.40
N ASP A 377 -13.97 10.79 -17.11
CA ASP A 377 -13.00 11.59 -16.36
C ASP A 377 -11.68 10.85 -16.09
N GLN A 378 -11.50 9.62 -16.59
CA GLN A 378 -10.26 8.85 -16.38
C GLN A 378 -8.98 9.61 -16.77
N PRO A 379 -8.90 10.31 -17.93
CA PRO A 379 -7.70 11.08 -18.26
C PRO A 379 -7.42 12.21 -17.27
N TYR A 380 -8.47 12.89 -16.79
CA TYR A 380 -8.36 13.93 -15.77
C TYR A 380 -7.91 13.33 -14.44
N LEU A 381 -8.51 12.22 -14.02
CA LEU A 381 -8.17 11.56 -12.76
C LEU A 381 -6.72 11.05 -12.76
N LEU A 382 -6.25 10.41 -13.82
CA LEU A 382 -4.85 9.98 -13.91
C LEU A 382 -3.86 11.16 -13.86
N ASP A 383 -4.20 12.29 -14.47
CA ASP A 383 -3.41 13.52 -14.38
C ASP A 383 -3.44 14.09 -12.96
N LYS A 384 -4.63 14.14 -12.36
CA LYS A 384 -4.85 14.69 -11.03
C LYS A 384 -4.20 13.87 -9.92
N LEU A 385 -4.05 12.57 -10.12
CA LEU A 385 -3.44 11.62 -9.18
C LEU A 385 -1.95 11.43 -9.40
N THR A 386 -1.33 12.25 -10.26
CA THR A 386 0.14 12.30 -10.32
C THR A 386 0.70 12.66 -8.96
N PHE A 387 1.72 11.92 -8.51
CA PHE A 387 2.34 12.16 -7.21
C PHE A 387 2.99 13.55 -7.16
N ALA A 388 3.06 14.13 -5.96
CA ALA A 388 3.56 15.50 -5.77
C ALA A 388 2.74 16.58 -6.52
N SER A 389 1.43 16.35 -6.68
CA SER A 389 0.48 17.35 -7.18
C SER A 389 -0.54 17.76 -6.12
N ASP A 390 -0.87 19.05 -6.08
CA ASP A 390 -1.79 19.63 -5.11
C ASP A 390 -3.25 19.33 -5.46
N LEU A 391 -4.05 18.95 -4.45
CA LEU A 391 -5.49 19.14 -4.49
C LEU A 391 -5.81 20.63 -4.27
N LEU A 392 -6.59 21.22 -5.17
CA LEU A 392 -6.88 22.65 -5.15
C LEU A 392 -8.31 22.88 -4.64
N ALA A 393 -8.52 23.99 -3.94
CA ALA A 393 -9.87 24.38 -3.50
C ALA A 393 -10.85 24.68 -4.65
N THR A 394 -10.35 24.78 -5.88
CA THR A 394 -11.15 24.92 -7.12
C THR A 394 -11.60 23.58 -7.69
N ASP A 395 -11.00 22.47 -7.27
CA ASP A 395 -11.47 21.13 -7.63
C ASP A 395 -12.82 20.89 -6.96
N LYS A 396 -13.78 20.35 -7.71
CA LYS A 396 -15.18 20.24 -7.29
C LYS A 396 -15.70 18.82 -7.21
N ASN A 397 -15.14 17.91 -8.00
CA ASN A 397 -15.70 16.58 -8.15
C ASN A 397 -15.10 15.64 -7.09
N TRP A 398 -15.97 14.87 -6.42
CA TRP A 398 -15.59 13.84 -5.44
C TRP A 398 -14.79 14.35 -4.22
N ILE A 399 -14.89 15.64 -3.90
CA ILE A 399 -14.17 16.24 -2.77
C ILE A 399 -15.01 16.15 -1.50
N GLN A 400 -14.45 15.52 -0.46
CA GLN A 400 -15.13 15.28 0.81
C GLN A 400 -14.55 16.18 1.91
N PRO A 401 -15.30 17.18 2.42
CA PRO A 401 -14.88 17.97 3.58
C PRO A 401 -15.25 17.28 4.89
N MET A 402 -14.32 17.20 5.83
CA MET A 402 -14.57 16.65 7.18
C MET A 402 -13.56 17.19 8.21
N SER A 403 -13.85 17.00 9.50
CA SER A 403 -12.88 17.30 10.56
C SER A 403 -11.68 16.35 10.44
N ILE A 404 -10.53 16.74 11.00
CA ILE A 404 -9.35 15.85 11.04
C ILE A 404 -9.67 14.55 11.79
N GLU A 405 -10.45 14.63 12.88
CA GLU A 405 -10.92 13.47 13.63
C GLU A 405 -11.69 12.49 12.74
N SER A 406 -12.73 12.97 12.04
CA SER A 406 -13.49 12.14 11.10
C SER A 406 -12.65 11.64 9.92
N PHE A 407 -11.61 12.36 9.53
CA PHE A 407 -10.67 11.89 8.51
C PHE A 407 -9.84 10.69 8.99
N CYS A 408 -9.39 10.73 10.24
CA CYS A 408 -8.62 9.64 10.84
C CYS A 408 -9.45 8.37 11.07
N GLU A 409 -10.77 8.45 11.04
CA GLU A 409 -11.65 7.28 11.06
C GLU A 409 -11.45 6.35 9.85
N ASN A 410 -10.86 6.82 8.75
CA ASN A 410 -10.46 5.94 7.64
C ASN A 410 -9.38 4.92 8.04
N LEU A 411 -8.71 5.11 9.18
CA LEU A 411 -7.67 4.25 9.76
C LEU A 411 -6.52 3.99 8.77
N PHE A 412 -5.75 5.05 8.47
CA PHE A 412 -4.58 4.97 7.58
C PHE A 412 -3.41 4.24 8.25
N PHE A 413 -2.41 3.82 7.47
CA PHE A 413 -1.13 3.31 7.99
C PHE A 413 -1.23 2.09 8.90
N VAL A 414 -2.30 1.30 8.77
CA VAL A 414 -2.46 0.03 9.52
C VAL A 414 -2.41 -1.13 8.55
N THR A 415 -1.84 -2.24 9.01
CA THR A 415 -1.92 -3.52 8.31
C THR A 415 -2.22 -4.62 9.32
N GLU A 416 -2.68 -5.75 8.82
CA GLU A 416 -2.78 -6.97 9.59
C GLU A 416 -1.66 -7.88 9.10
N LYS A 417 -0.65 -8.14 9.93
CA LYS A 417 0.46 -9.03 9.58
C LYS A 417 0.71 -10.01 10.71
N VAL A 418 0.91 -11.27 10.37
CA VAL A 418 1.31 -12.30 11.33
C VAL A 418 2.58 -12.97 10.83
N GLY A 419 3.51 -13.26 11.74
CA GLY A 419 4.79 -13.87 11.42
C GLY A 419 5.87 -12.87 11.05
N PHE A 420 6.94 -13.38 10.43
CA PHE A 420 8.14 -12.62 10.07
C PHE A 420 8.06 -12.05 8.65
N ASP A 421 8.94 -11.09 8.33
CA ASP A 421 9.06 -10.56 6.97
C ASP A 421 9.56 -11.63 5.98
N TYR A 422 10.43 -12.53 6.42
CA TYR A 422 10.92 -13.65 5.63
C TYR A 422 11.07 -14.88 6.51
N GLY A 423 11.03 -16.06 5.90
CA GLY A 423 11.04 -17.33 6.61
C GLY A 423 10.43 -18.43 5.76
N PHE A 424 10.26 -19.61 6.33
CA PHE A 424 9.47 -20.66 5.70
C PHE A 424 7.99 -20.27 5.71
N TYR A 425 7.30 -20.51 4.59
CA TYR A 425 5.87 -20.28 4.52
C TYR A 425 5.11 -21.18 5.51
N LEU A 426 4.19 -20.60 6.28
CA LEU A 426 3.41 -21.31 7.29
C LEU A 426 1.92 -21.40 6.94
N GLY A 427 1.39 -20.39 6.24
CA GLY A 427 -0.02 -20.28 5.92
C GLY A 427 -0.43 -18.84 5.61
N ARG A 428 -1.72 -18.54 5.72
CA ARG A 428 -2.28 -17.20 5.45
C ARG A 428 -3.14 -16.72 6.61
N VAL A 429 -3.25 -15.40 6.74
CA VAL A 429 -4.19 -14.78 7.68
C VAL A 429 -5.57 -14.74 7.05
N ASP A 430 -6.57 -15.24 7.75
CA ASP A 430 -7.96 -15.17 7.32
C ASP A 430 -8.46 -13.71 7.38
N GLY A 431 -8.95 -13.18 6.24
CA GLY A 431 -9.48 -11.83 6.13
C GLY A 431 -10.99 -11.69 6.38
N SER A 432 -11.69 -12.76 6.79
CA SER A 432 -13.12 -12.77 7.07
C SER A 432 -13.40 -12.56 8.56
N SER A 433 -14.38 -11.72 8.88
CA SER A 433 -14.93 -11.61 10.24
C SER A 433 -15.90 -12.75 10.61
N ARG A 434 -16.26 -13.59 9.63
CA ARG A 434 -17.15 -14.74 9.80
C ARG A 434 -16.38 -16.03 9.54
N ASN A 435 -16.67 -17.05 10.35
CA ASN A 435 -16.16 -18.40 10.14
C ASN A 435 -16.60 -18.92 8.76
N TYR A 436 -15.65 -19.41 7.95
CA TYR A 436 -15.90 -20.06 6.66
C TYR A 436 -16.70 -21.36 6.73
N GLY A 437 -17.08 -21.82 7.93
CA GLY A 437 -17.94 -23.00 8.10
C GLY A 437 -17.29 -24.29 7.59
N GLY A 438 -15.96 -24.31 7.47
CA GLY A 438 -15.19 -25.41 6.91
C GLY A 438 -14.79 -25.25 5.43
N ASP A 439 -15.21 -24.20 4.72
CA ASP A 439 -14.77 -23.93 3.34
C ASP A 439 -13.40 -23.24 3.31
N PHE A 440 -12.35 -24.02 3.61
CA PHE A 440 -10.98 -23.52 3.62
C PHE A 440 -10.48 -23.10 2.23
N LYS A 441 -11.09 -23.58 1.14
CA LYS A 441 -10.70 -23.19 -0.23
C LYS A 441 -11.09 -21.76 -0.51
N GLN A 442 -12.31 -21.37 -0.12
CA GLN A 442 -12.72 -19.98 -0.21
C GLN A 442 -11.84 -19.09 0.68
N ALA A 443 -11.51 -19.53 1.90
CA ALA A 443 -10.61 -18.79 2.80
C ALA A 443 -9.22 -18.55 2.19
N LEU A 444 -8.66 -19.56 1.50
CA LEU A 444 -7.38 -19.43 0.80
C LEU A 444 -7.46 -18.50 -0.42
N ALA A 445 -8.56 -18.54 -1.17
CA ALA A 445 -8.78 -17.69 -2.33
C ALA A 445 -9.02 -16.22 -1.96
N ASP A 446 -9.59 -15.97 -0.78
CA ASP A 446 -9.90 -14.61 -0.29
C ASP A 446 -8.70 -13.95 0.41
N SER A 447 -7.62 -14.68 0.68
CA SER A 447 -6.48 -14.17 1.42
C SER A 447 -5.17 -14.19 0.63
N ASN A 448 -4.59 -13.00 0.51
CA ASN A 448 -3.24 -12.78 -0.03
C ASN A 448 -2.21 -12.50 1.09
N ASN A 449 -2.61 -12.63 2.35
CA ASN A 449 -1.79 -12.24 3.49
C ASN A 449 -0.95 -13.42 4.00
N LEU A 450 0.27 -13.54 3.48
CA LEU A 450 1.17 -14.66 3.75
C LEU A 450 1.80 -14.56 5.15
N VAL A 451 1.87 -15.71 5.83
CA VAL A 451 2.52 -15.88 7.13
C VAL A 451 3.81 -16.66 6.94
N PHE A 452 4.93 -16.06 7.35
CA PHE A 452 6.23 -16.70 7.36
C PHE A 452 6.73 -16.95 8.78
N VAL A 453 7.42 -18.08 8.98
CA VAL A 453 8.10 -18.42 10.21
C VAL A 453 9.60 -18.51 9.98
N ASN A 454 10.37 -17.80 10.80
CA ASN A 454 11.82 -17.90 10.79
C ASN A 454 12.31 -18.29 12.19
N PRO A 455 12.65 -19.57 12.41
CA PRO A 455 13.08 -20.02 13.74
C PRO A 455 14.42 -19.43 14.18
N PHE A 456 15.20 -18.81 13.29
CA PHE A 456 16.48 -18.15 13.60
C PHE A 456 16.38 -16.63 13.74
N ALA A 457 15.24 -16.02 13.37
CA ALA A 457 15.07 -14.56 13.43
C ALA A 457 15.30 -14.00 14.83
N VAL A 458 14.98 -14.77 15.88
CA VAL A 458 15.16 -14.34 17.27
C VAL A 458 16.63 -14.33 17.70
N ASN A 459 17.54 -14.95 16.96
CA ASN A 459 18.98 -14.86 17.20
C ASN A 459 19.65 -13.71 16.41
N LYS A 460 18.89 -13.03 15.53
CA LYS A 460 19.37 -11.89 14.74
C LYS A 460 18.99 -10.57 15.44
N ASP A 461 19.83 -9.56 15.28
CA ASP A 461 19.54 -8.18 15.67
C ASP A 461 18.64 -7.55 14.60
N ILE A 462 17.34 -7.84 14.69
CA ILE A 462 16.33 -7.29 13.79
C ILE A 462 15.80 -5.98 14.39
N LEU A 463 15.77 -4.92 13.58
CA LEU A 463 15.20 -3.63 13.97
C LEU A 463 13.71 -3.80 14.33
N GLY A 464 13.29 -3.29 15.50
CA GLY A 464 11.88 -3.39 15.93
C GLY A 464 11.50 -4.72 16.62
N LYS A 465 12.49 -5.56 16.95
CA LYS A 465 12.28 -6.84 17.65
C LYS A 465 11.65 -6.64 19.03
N VAL A 466 10.48 -7.27 19.24
CA VAL A 466 9.70 -7.19 20.49
C VAL A 466 10.16 -8.21 21.54
N THR A 467 10.72 -9.36 21.13
CA THR A 467 11.17 -10.43 22.03
C THR A 467 12.49 -11.05 21.59
N ASN A 468 13.34 -11.39 22.56
CA ASN A 468 14.57 -12.16 22.38
C ASN A 468 14.39 -13.64 22.76
N ASN A 469 13.17 -14.07 23.13
CA ASN A 469 12.91 -15.45 23.49
C ASN A 469 12.38 -16.24 22.29
N PRO A 470 13.09 -17.26 21.80
CA PRO A 470 12.63 -18.10 20.68
C PRO A 470 11.57 -19.14 21.08
N ALA A 471 11.23 -19.24 22.38
CA ALA A 471 10.26 -20.22 22.84
C ALA A 471 8.90 -20.03 22.17
N THR A 472 8.40 -21.11 21.55
CA THR A 472 7.09 -21.17 20.91
C THR A 472 6.25 -22.19 21.65
N ASP A 473 5.02 -21.82 22.00
CA ASP A 473 4.03 -22.72 22.58
C ASP A 473 2.93 -23.02 21.54
N VAL A 474 2.53 -24.30 21.44
CA VAL A 474 1.52 -24.77 20.48
C VAL A 474 0.38 -25.43 21.27
N THR A 475 -0.69 -24.68 21.47
CA THR A 475 -1.87 -25.10 22.25
C THR A 475 -3.12 -25.25 21.37
N GLY A 476 -4.15 -25.94 21.87
CA GLY A 476 -5.41 -26.18 21.15
C GLY A 476 -6.05 -27.54 21.44
N GLU A 477 -7.21 -27.81 20.85
CA GLU A 477 -7.98 -29.05 21.06
C GLU A 477 -7.47 -30.25 20.23
N THR A 478 -7.82 -31.47 20.62
CA THR A 478 -7.45 -32.69 19.87
C THR A 478 -8.08 -32.67 18.48
N GLY A 479 -7.29 -32.97 17.45
CA GLY A 479 -7.75 -32.91 16.06
C GLY A 479 -7.58 -31.55 15.38
N ALA A 480 -7.25 -30.48 16.12
CA ALA A 480 -7.08 -29.13 15.58
C ALA A 480 -5.72 -28.88 14.87
N GLY A 481 -4.98 -29.93 14.48
CA GLY A 481 -3.72 -29.77 13.72
C GLY A 481 -2.46 -29.47 14.54
N LYS A 482 -2.50 -29.43 15.88
CA LYS A 482 -1.32 -29.16 16.73
C LYS A 482 -0.09 -30.01 16.40
N SER A 483 -0.28 -31.33 16.31
CA SER A 483 0.81 -32.26 16.01
C SER A 483 1.39 -31.98 14.62
N PHE A 484 0.56 -31.63 13.64
CA PHE A 484 1.02 -31.28 12.31
C PHE A 484 1.89 -30.01 12.34
N LEU A 485 1.42 -28.95 13.00
CA LEU A 485 2.17 -27.70 13.14
C LEU A 485 3.52 -27.90 13.85
N ALA A 486 3.53 -28.61 14.98
CA ALA A 486 4.76 -28.85 15.73
C ALA A 486 5.80 -29.62 14.90
N LYS A 487 5.36 -30.61 14.11
CA LYS A 487 6.21 -31.38 13.20
C LYS A 487 6.72 -30.55 12.03
N LEU A 488 5.88 -29.68 11.47
CA LEU A 488 6.24 -28.78 10.39
C LEU A 488 7.31 -27.78 10.83
N LEU A 489 7.12 -27.14 12.00
CA LEU A 489 8.11 -26.25 12.59
C LEU A 489 9.43 -26.98 12.87
N PHE A 490 9.34 -28.21 13.38
CA PHE A 490 10.52 -29.03 13.59
C PHE A 490 11.26 -29.36 12.28
N LEU A 491 10.53 -29.72 11.21
CA LEU A 491 11.10 -29.93 9.88
C LEU A 491 11.82 -28.66 9.39
N TYR A 492 11.21 -27.49 9.52
CA TYR A 492 11.88 -26.22 9.17
C TYR A 492 13.18 -26.01 9.96
N MET A 493 13.19 -26.36 11.25
CA MET A 493 14.41 -26.29 12.05
C MET A 493 15.49 -27.26 11.56
N THR A 494 15.16 -28.48 11.13
CA THR A 494 16.16 -29.46 10.65
C THR A 494 16.84 -29.06 9.34
N LEU A 495 16.16 -28.25 8.53
CA LEU A 495 16.70 -27.69 7.28
C LEU A 495 17.73 -26.58 7.50
N MET A 496 17.74 -25.96 8.68
CA MET A 496 18.64 -24.85 9.02
C MET A 496 19.94 -25.33 9.69
N LYS A 497 20.91 -24.42 9.85
CA LYS A 497 22.18 -24.64 10.57
C LYS A 497 22.01 -24.79 12.08
N SER A 498 21.19 -25.74 12.52
CA SER A 498 20.82 -26.00 13.92
C SER A 498 21.15 -27.43 14.36
N LYS A 499 21.27 -27.64 15.67
CA LYS A 499 21.21 -28.97 16.29
C LYS A 499 19.84 -29.15 16.90
N ASN A 500 19.15 -30.23 16.53
CA ASN A 500 17.75 -30.43 16.86
C ASN A 500 17.57 -31.65 17.76
N LEU A 501 16.68 -31.54 18.75
CA LEU A 501 16.23 -32.66 19.58
C LEU A 501 14.71 -32.68 19.59
N TYR A 502 14.11 -33.77 19.11
CA TYR A 502 12.67 -33.96 19.13
C TYR A 502 12.30 -35.09 20.09
N ILE A 503 11.57 -34.75 21.15
CA ILE A 503 11.09 -35.74 22.12
C ILE A 503 9.70 -36.19 21.67
N ASP A 504 9.63 -37.39 21.08
CA ASP A 504 8.39 -38.01 20.59
C ASP A 504 8.02 -39.28 21.38
N PRO A 505 7.24 -39.16 22.46
CA PRO A 505 6.84 -40.32 23.26
C PRO A 505 6.06 -41.38 22.47
N LYS A 506 5.46 -41.01 21.33
CA LYS A 506 4.64 -41.91 20.49
C LYS A 506 5.40 -42.46 19.28
N ALA A 507 6.64 -42.00 19.06
CA ALA A 507 7.46 -42.32 17.88
C ALA A 507 6.73 -42.09 16.54
N GLU A 508 5.77 -41.17 16.50
CA GLU A 508 4.93 -40.89 15.33
C GLU A 508 5.76 -40.31 14.17
N MET A 509 6.65 -39.35 14.46
CA MET A 509 7.54 -38.75 13.46
C MET A 509 8.50 -39.77 12.87
N ARG A 510 9.12 -40.59 13.73
CA ARG A 510 10.02 -41.67 13.30
C ARG A 510 9.30 -42.64 12.35
N ASN A 511 8.11 -43.07 12.71
CA ASN A 511 7.32 -43.98 11.88
C ASN A 511 6.96 -43.35 10.53
N GLN A 512 6.61 -42.06 10.50
CA GLN A 512 6.32 -41.32 9.28
C GLN A 512 7.54 -41.21 8.37
N TYR A 513 8.71 -40.83 8.90
CA TYR A 513 9.93 -40.77 8.11
C TYR A 513 10.35 -42.13 7.56
N LEU A 514 10.25 -43.20 8.37
CA LEU A 514 10.56 -44.55 7.91
C LEU A 514 9.62 -45.02 6.80
N LYS A 515 8.32 -44.68 6.90
CA LYS A 515 7.33 -45.00 5.86
C LYS A 515 7.63 -44.28 4.55
N VAL A 516 7.88 -42.97 4.59
CA VAL A 516 8.25 -42.19 3.39
C VAL A 516 9.52 -42.75 2.77
N MET A 517 10.51 -43.08 3.59
CA MET A 517 11.74 -43.74 3.14
C MET A 517 11.51 -45.06 2.41
N GLU A 518 10.55 -45.86 2.86
CA GLU A 518 10.18 -47.13 2.23
C GLU A 518 9.42 -46.91 0.91
N GLU A 519 8.47 -45.97 0.89
CA GLU A 519 7.73 -45.58 -0.32
C GLU A 519 8.68 -45.08 -1.40
N TYR A 520 9.65 -44.22 -1.06
CA TYR A 520 10.62 -43.69 -2.01
C TYR A 520 11.60 -44.73 -2.54
N LYS A 521 12.03 -45.69 -1.70
CA LYS A 521 12.86 -46.83 -2.15
C LYS A 521 12.15 -47.68 -3.20
N ASN A 522 10.82 -47.74 -3.14
CA ASN A 522 10.00 -48.61 -3.97
C ASN A 522 9.33 -47.89 -5.16
N ALA A 523 9.45 -46.56 -5.26
CA ALA A 523 8.86 -45.79 -6.35
C ALA A 523 9.56 -46.11 -7.70
N PRO A 524 8.83 -46.28 -8.82
CA PRO A 524 9.43 -46.45 -10.15
C PRO A 524 10.28 -45.22 -10.52
N ILE A 525 11.39 -45.45 -11.21
CA ILE A 525 12.32 -44.39 -11.66
C ILE A 525 11.91 -44.04 -13.10
N PRO A 526 11.47 -42.80 -13.40
CA PRO A 526 11.34 -42.36 -14.78
C PRO A 526 12.73 -42.29 -15.41
N ASP A 527 12.89 -42.82 -16.63
CA ASP A 527 14.19 -42.95 -17.31
C ASP A 527 14.92 -41.61 -17.53
N ASP A 528 14.20 -40.48 -17.44
CA ASP A 528 14.72 -39.14 -17.75
C ASP A 528 15.20 -38.33 -16.51
N ASP A 529 14.89 -38.77 -15.28
CA ASP A 529 15.12 -38.01 -14.00
C ASP A 529 15.95 -38.78 -12.94
N ALA A 530 16.64 -39.85 -13.33
CA ALA A 530 17.31 -40.76 -12.39
C ALA A 530 18.31 -40.06 -11.43
N SER A 531 19.01 -39.00 -11.89
CA SER A 531 19.96 -38.24 -11.08
C SER A 531 19.29 -37.36 -10.02
N GLU A 532 18.17 -36.71 -10.35
CA GLU A 532 17.44 -35.87 -9.40
C GLU A 532 16.85 -36.70 -8.27
N LYS A 533 16.32 -37.88 -8.59
CA LYS A 533 15.76 -38.79 -7.59
C LYS A 533 16.82 -39.39 -6.66
N GLU A 534 18.04 -39.67 -7.15
CA GLU A 534 19.16 -40.13 -6.31
C GLU A 534 19.65 -39.04 -5.36
N ILE A 535 19.77 -37.80 -5.86
CA ILE A 535 20.11 -36.61 -5.09
C ILE A 535 19.04 -36.35 -4.02
N TRP A 536 17.77 -36.37 -4.40
CA TRP A 536 16.63 -36.21 -3.48
C TRP A 536 16.61 -37.31 -2.40
N SER A 537 16.86 -38.56 -2.79
CA SER A 537 16.97 -39.67 -1.85
C SER A 537 18.12 -39.46 -0.86
N TYR A 538 19.24 -38.91 -1.30
CA TYR A 538 20.39 -38.61 -0.43
C TYR A 538 20.08 -37.46 0.54
N ASN A 539 19.55 -36.34 0.07
CA ASN A 539 19.30 -35.18 0.93
C ASN A 539 18.12 -35.39 1.89
N PHE A 540 17.07 -36.06 1.44
CA PHE A 540 15.95 -36.45 2.33
C PHE A 540 16.42 -37.46 3.39
N LYS A 541 17.33 -38.39 3.02
CA LYS A 541 18.03 -39.22 4.00
C LYS A 541 18.84 -38.39 4.98
N GLN A 542 19.56 -37.35 4.56
CA GLN A 542 20.31 -36.48 5.47
C GLN A 542 19.39 -35.72 6.44
N ALA A 543 18.27 -35.18 5.95
CA ALA A 543 17.26 -34.54 6.80
C ALA A 543 16.68 -35.51 7.85
N ILE A 544 16.50 -36.79 7.48
CA ILE A 544 16.08 -37.85 8.41
C ILE A 544 17.21 -38.26 9.37
N VAL A 545 18.47 -38.31 8.91
CA VAL A 545 19.63 -38.59 9.77
C VAL A 545 19.81 -37.49 10.82
N ARG A 546 19.49 -36.23 10.50
CA ARG A 546 19.44 -35.15 11.50
C ARG A 546 18.32 -35.32 12.55
N TYR A 547 17.31 -36.13 12.24
CA TYR A 547 16.20 -36.43 13.14
C TYR A 547 16.47 -37.65 14.04
N ILE A 548 17.16 -38.68 13.52
CA ILE A 548 17.51 -39.92 14.25
C ILE A 548 18.77 -39.70 15.08
#